data_AF-A0A920SAJ5-F1
#
_entry.id   AF-A0A920SAJ5-F1
#
_cell.length_a   1.000
_cell.length_b   1.000
_cell.length_c   1.000
_cell.angle_alpha   90.00
_cell.angle_beta   90.00
_cell.angle_gamma   90.00
#
_symmetry.space_group_name_H-M   'P 1'
#
loop_
_entity.id
_entity.type
_entity.pdbx_description
1 polymer ?
#
loop_
_entity_poly.entity_id
_entity_poly.type
_entity_poly.pdbx_seq_one_letter_code
_entity_poly.pdbx_strand_id
1 'polypeptide(L)' 'MTLTRGLGRHTNDHMTSFYMKTPSGFDVEYGWGARTVDDETWQVVRHEKGSIWGHRPAVATK' A
#
# COMPACT_ATOMS: atom_id res chain seq x y z
N MET A 1 14.33 -2.68 -11.58
CA MET A 1 13.06 -2.64 -10.81
C MET A 1 12.49 -1.25 -10.96
N THR A 2 11.23 -1.14 -11.38
CA THR A 2 10.58 0.15 -11.63
C THR A 2 9.50 0.35 -10.60
N LEU A 3 9.38 1.55 -10.05
CA LEU A 3 8.28 1.88 -9.16
C LEU A 3 6.95 1.73 -9.93
N THR A 4 5.96 1.06 -9.37
CA THR A 4 4.61 0.98 -9.96
C THR A 4 3.63 1.88 -9.22
N ARG A 5 3.79 2.03 -7.91
CA ARG A 5 3.06 3.01 -7.10
C ARG A 5 4.01 3.71 -6.12
N GLY A 6 3.87 5.04 -6.06
CA GLY A 6 4.51 5.95 -5.10
C GLY A 6 4.28 5.56 -3.65
N LEU A 7 5.03 6.22 -2.75
CA LEU A 7 4.74 6.17 -1.33
C LEU A 7 3.28 6.54 -1.06
N GLY A 8 2.65 5.82 -0.14
CA GLY A 8 1.32 6.09 0.36
C GLY A 8 1.06 5.41 1.69
N ARG A 9 -0.12 5.66 2.24
CA ARG A 9 -0.59 5.02 3.47
C ARG A 9 -1.97 4.42 3.28
N HIS A 10 -2.11 3.15 3.59
CA HIS A 10 -3.38 2.42 3.44
C HIS A 10 -4.45 2.89 4.42
N THR A 11 -5.71 2.70 4.03
CA THR A 11 -6.86 2.92 4.91
C THR A 11 -7.15 1.76 5.85
N ASN A 12 -6.83 0.52 5.45
CA ASN A 12 -7.23 -0.69 6.18
C ASN A 12 -6.30 -1.05 7.35
N ASP A 13 -5.00 -1.15 7.09
CA ASP A 13 -3.98 -1.55 8.06
C ASP A 13 -3.09 -0.38 8.48
N HIS A 14 -3.31 0.80 7.87
CA HIS A 14 -2.49 1.99 8.04
C HIS A 14 -1.01 1.77 7.68
N MET A 15 -0.65 0.77 6.88
CA MET A 15 0.73 0.58 6.45
C MET A 15 1.17 1.75 5.56
N THR A 16 2.37 2.27 5.79
CA THR A 16 3.05 3.15 4.84
C THR A 16 3.89 2.29 3.91
N SER A 17 3.61 2.31 2.61
CA SER A 17 4.25 1.41 1.64
C SER A 17 4.44 2.05 0.27
N PHE A 18 5.23 1.39 -0.58
CA PHE A 18 5.33 1.63 -2.01
C PHE A 18 5.41 0.29 -2.77
N TYR A 19 5.21 0.33 -4.08
CA TYR A 19 5.21 -0.85 -4.93
C TYR A 19 6.25 -0.75 -6.04
N MET A 20 6.91 -1.87 -6.34
CA MET A 20 7.89 -1.97 -7.43
C MET A 20 7.72 -3.25 -8.24
N LYS A 21 7.94 -3.17 -9.55
CA LYS A 21 7.91 -4.31 -10.47
C LYS A 21 9.23 -5.05 -10.47
N THR A 22 9.18 -6.34 -10.16
CA THR A 22 10.33 -7.25 -10.22
C THR A 22 10.74 -7.54 -11.66
N PRO A 23 11.98 -8.01 -11.91
CA PRO A 23 12.39 -8.49 -13.24
C PRO A 23 11.49 -9.61 -13.79
N SER A 24 10.89 -10.42 -12.92
CA SER A 24 9.95 -11.49 -13.30
C SER A 24 8.52 -11.02 -13.56
N GLY A 25 8.26 -9.70 -13.46
CA GLY A 25 7.03 -9.10 -13.95
C GLY A 25 5.89 -8.94 -12.94
N PHE A 26 6.07 -9.33 -11.68
CA PHE A 26 5.10 -9.12 -10.60
C PHE A 26 5.49 -7.95 -9.70
N ASP A 27 4.53 -7.42 -8.96
CA ASP A 27 4.76 -6.31 -8.04
C ASP A 27 5.13 -6.83 -6.64
N VAL A 28 6.11 -6.16 -6.02
CA VAL A 28 6.47 -6.31 -4.62
C VAL A 28 6.06 -5.04 -3.89
N GLU A 29 5.29 -5.21 -2.83
CA GLU A 29 5.03 -4.16 -1.86
C GLU A 29 6.09 -4.17 -0.76
N TYR A 30 6.66 -3.01 -0.46
CA TYR A 30 7.54 -2.83 0.69
C TYR A 30 6.93 -1.79 1.62
N GLY A 31 6.66 -2.17 2.86
CA GLY A 31 5.93 -1.32 3.78
C GLY A 31 6.31 -1.49 5.25
N TRP A 32 5.90 -0.50 6.04
CA TRP A 32 6.21 -0.37 7.45
C TRP A 32 5.06 0.29 8.23
N GLY A 33 4.99 0.00 9.53
CA GLY A 33 4.12 0.72 10.47
C GLY A 33 2.64 0.42 10.30
N ALA A 34 2.32 -0.81 9.89
CA ALA A 34 0.96 -1.33 9.97
C ALA A 34 0.50 -1.38 11.44
N ARG A 35 -0.80 -1.18 11.64
CA ARG A 35 -1.42 -1.27 12.97
C ARG A 35 -1.46 -2.73 13.45
N THR A 36 -1.31 -2.91 14.75
CA THR A 36 -1.64 -4.19 15.39
C THR A 36 -3.15 -4.34 15.45
N VAL A 37 -3.65 -5.54 15.13
CA VAL A 37 -5.05 -5.92 15.29
C VAL A 37 -5.19 -6.72 16.58
N ASP A 38 -6.16 -6.35 17.40
CA ASP A 38 -6.53 -7.06 18.62
C ASP A 38 -7.83 -7.84 18.36
N ASP A 39 -7.76 -9.17 18.45
CA ASP A 39 -8.87 -10.06 18.12
C ASP A 39 -10.09 -9.88 19.04
N GLU A 40 -9.91 -9.35 20.25
CA GLU A 40 -11.02 -9.12 21.19
C GLU A 40 -11.83 -7.87 20.85
N THR A 41 -11.18 -6.85 20.29
CA THR A 41 -11.79 -5.53 20.07
C THR A 41 -11.98 -5.17 18.60
N TRP A 42 -11.32 -5.88 17.69
CA TRP A 42 -11.39 -5.59 16.26
C TRP A 42 -12.78 -5.86 15.70
N GLN A 43 -13.17 -5.01 14.74
CA GLN A 43 -14.44 -5.09 14.03
C GLN A 43 -14.19 -4.95 12.53
N VAL A 44 -15.01 -5.60 11.72
CA VAL A 44 -14.98 -5.44 10.26
C VAL A 44 -15.38 -4.01 9.91
N VAL A 45 -14.56 -3.34 9.09
CA VAL A 45 -14.82 -1.97 8.63
C VAL A 45 -14.81 -1.94 7.10
N ARG A 46 -15.75 -1.17 6.53
CA ARG A 46 -15.77 -0.85 5.10
C ARG A 46 -15.02 0.44 4.85
N HIS A 47 -14.06 0.42 3.92
CA HIS A 47 -13.34 1.60 3.45
C HIS A 47 -13.78 1.95 2.02
N GLU A 48 -13.98 3.24 1.75
CA GLU A 48 -14.37 3.72 0.41
C GLU A 48 -13.16 3.98 -0.50
N LYS A 49 -11.96 4.06 0.08
CA LYS A 49 -10.70 4.32 -0.60
C LYS A 49 -9.65 3.34 -0.13
N GLY A 50 -8.70 2.99 -1.01
CA GLY A 50 -7.57 2.11 -0.65
C GLY A 50 -6.43 2.82 0.10
N SER A 51 -6.32 4.15 -0.06
CA SER A 51 -5.23 4.95 0.53
C SER A 51 -5.78 6.17 1.26
N ILE A 52 -5.26 6.44 2.45
CA ILE A 52 -5.43 7.72 3.17
C ILE A 52 -4.78 8.83 2.34
N TRP A 53 -3.58 8.57 1.83
CA TRP A 53 -2.85 9.42 0.90
C TRP A 53 -1.87 8.59 0.06
N GLY A 54 -1.42 9.13 -1.07
CA GLY A 54 -0.33 8.56 -1.85
C GLY A 54 -0.73 7.36 -2.72
N HIS A 55 0.22 6.45 -2.95
CA HIS A 55 0.10 5.31 -3.88
C HIS A 55 -0.30 5.73 -5.31
N ARG A 56 0.20 6.88 -5.75
CA ARG A 56 0.01 7.36 -7.13
C ARG A 56 0.74 6.43 -8.09
N PRO A 57 0.17 6.12 -9.27
CA PRO A 57 0.88 5.39 -10.30
C PRO A 57 2.21 6.09 -10.62
N ALA A 58 3.28 5.33 -10.82
CA ALA A 58 4.50 5.91 -11.34
C ALA A 58 4.21 6.54 -12.70
N VAL A 59 4.67 7.78 -12.89
CA VAL A 59 4.52 8.47 -14.17
C VAL A 59 5.28 7.66 -15.21
N ALA A 60 4.61 7.24 -16.28
CA ALA A 60 5.29 6.62 -17.41
C ALA A 60 6.27 7.65 -17.97
N THR A 61 7.57 7.40 -17.83
CA THR A 61 8.58 8.06 -18.66
C THR A 61 8.27 7.69 -20.10
N LYS A 62 7.92 8.69 -20.91
CA LYS A 62 7.85 8.58 -22.37
C LYS A 62 9.21 8.17 -22.94
#